data_AF-A0A7C5I876-F1
#
_entry.id   AF-A0A7C5I876-F1
#
_cell.length_a   1.000
_cell.length_b   1.000
_cell.length_c   1.000
_cell.angle_alpha   90.00
_cell.angle_beta   90.00
_cell.angle_gamma   90.00
#
_symmetry.space_group_name_H-M   'P 1'
#
loop_
_entity.id
_entity.type
_entity.pdbx_description
1 polymer ?
#
loop_
_entity_poly.entity_id
_entity_poly.type
_entity_poly.pdbx_seq_one_letter_code
_entity_poly.pdbx_strand_id
1 'polypeptide(L)'
;RRIAIALGLLLALNEAIWQIYRVVKEGWRFPEGLPLQLCDLALWSTITALLTRRQTFFELAYYTGLAGSSMAVLTPDLWAPLLSYPTIYFFLAHGGLICAVLFLLWSGLLRPGQGSHLRIFLFGNLFALAVGIFNAVFGTNYMYLCRKPASASLLDYLGPWPWYLLAGELLALALFTLLYLPWRGSATRRAVQ
;
A
#
# COMPACT_ATOMS: atom_id res chain seq x y z
N ARG A 1 11.47 6.49 -19.80
CA ARG A 1 12.10 7.11 -18.60
C ARG A 1 11.35 8.35 -18.10
N ARG A 2 11.14 9.39 -18.94
CA ARG A 2 10.48 10.66 -18.56
C ARG A 2 9.07 10.48 -17.94
N ILE A 3 8.24 9.62 -18.54
CA ILE A 3 6.88 9.35 -18.06
C ILE A 3 6.86 8.85 -16.61
N ALA A 4 7.74 7.91 -16.25
CA ALA A 4 7.77 7.40 -14.88
C ALA A 4 8.19 8.45 -13.86
N ILE A 5 9.15 9.30 -14.23
CA ILE A 5 9.57 10.40 -13.36
C ILE A 5 8.40 11.37 -13.18
N ALA A 6 7.69 11.71 -14.25
CA ALA A 6 6.51 12.56 -14.18
C ALA A 6 5.42 11.95 -13.27
N LEU A 7 5.10 10.66 -13.42
CA LEU A 7 4.16 9.96 -12.54
C LEU A 7 4.62 9.95 -11.08
N GLY A 8 5.91 9.73 -10.85
CA GLY A 8 6.48 9.69 -9.49
C GLY A 8 6.40 11.05 -8.81
N LEU A 9 6.72 12.12 -9.54
CA LEU A 9 6.60 13.50 -9.06
C LEU A 9 5.14 13.91 -8.85
N LEU A 10 4.21 13.48 -9.72
CA LEU A 10 2.78 13.74 -9.54
C LEU A 10 2.22 13.08 -8.28
N LEU A 11 2.56 11.80 -8.05
CA LEU A 11 2.14 11.10 -6.83
C LEU A 11 2.77 11.71 -5.57
N ALA A 12 4.06 12.05 -5.63
CA ALA A 12 4.74 12.70 -4.52
C ALA A 12 4.15 14.09 -4.21
N LEU A 13 3.80 14.86 -5.24
CA LEU A 13 3.13 16.14 -5.09
C LEU A 13 1.73 15.98 -4.49
N ASN A 14 0.94 15.02 -4.99
CA ASN A 14 -0.39 14.73 -4.43
C ASN A 14 -0.30 14.38 -2.94
N GLU A 15 0.67 13.54 -2.56
CA GLU A 15 0.92 13.18 -1.16
C GLU A 15 1.36 14.38 -0.32
N ALA A 16 2.26 15.22 -0.85
CA ALA A 16 2.70 16.43 -0.15
C ALA A 16 1.54 17.39 0.11
N ILE A 17 0.66 17.61 -0.88
CA ILE A 17 -0.53 18.46 -0.73
C ILE A 17 -1.45 17.87 0.34
N TRP A 18 -1.63 16.55 0.38
CA TRP A 18 -2.43 15.89 1.39
C TRP A 18 -1.87 16.07 2.80
N GLN A 19 -0.56 15.87 3.00
CA GLN A 19 0.07 16.07 4.29
C GLN A 19 -0.03 17.53 4.75
N ILE A 20 0.17 18.49 3.84
CA ILE A 20 -0.03 19.92 4.14
C ILE A 20 -1.48 20.19 4.53
N TYR A 21 -2.45 19.68 3.77
CA TYR A 21 -3.87 19.84 4.08
C TYR A 21 -4.21 19.32 5.48
N ARG A 22 -3.72 18.12 5.83
CA ARG A 22 -3.91 17.52 7.15
C ARG A 22 -3.31 18.37 8.26
N VAL A 23 -2.06 18.82 8.10
CA VAL A 23 -1.40 19.67 9.10
C VAL A 23 -2.15 21.00 9.27
N VAL A 24 -2.65 21.60 8.18
CA VAL A 24 -3.41 22.86 8.24
C VAL A 24 -4.78 22.67 8.89
N LYS A 25 -5.46 21.55 8.65
CA LYS A 25 -6.83 21.30 9.14
C LYS A 25 -6.90 20.67 10.52
N GLU A 26 -5.96 19.78 10.83
CA GLU A 26 -5.97 18.97 12.05
C GLU A 26 -4.80 19.31 12.99
N GLY A 27 -3.85 20.14 12.54
CA GLY A 27 -2.61 20.40 13.26
C GLY A 27 -1.61 19.24 13.13
N TRP A 28 -0.50 19.37 13.84
CA TRP A 28 0.45 18.27 13.99
C TRP A 28 -0.11 17.23 14.97
N ARG A 29 -0.42 16.04 14.47
CA ARG A 29 -0.96 14.94 15.27
C ARG A 29 0.10 13.87 15.46
N PHE A 30 0.69 13.82 16.64
CA PHE A 30 1.51 12.69 17.07
C PHE A 30 0.85 12.08 18.30
N PRO A 31 0.65 10.76 18.36
CA PRO A 31 1.19 9.73 17.46
C PRO A 31 0.34 9.39 16.21
N GLU A 32 -0.92 9.82 16.09
CA GLU A 32 -1.88 9.31 15.09
C GLU A 32 -1.73 9.86 13.67
N GLY A 33 -0.93 10.91 13.48
CA GLY A 33 -0.75 11.57 12.19
C GLY A 33 0.28 10.91 11.27
N LEU A 34 1.05 9.96 11.77
CA LEU A 34 2.17 9.37 11.04
C LEU A 34 1.73 8.49 9.85
N PRO A 35 2.53 8.41 8.77
CA PRO A 35 2.24 7.61 7.58
C PRO A 35 2.59 6.13 7.81
N LEU A 36 1.96 5.51 8.80
CA LEU A 36 2.21 4.12 9.20
C LEU A 36 1.16 3.14 8.67
N GLN A 37 0.25 3.58 7.80
CA GLN A 37 -0.71 2.68 7.16
C GLN A 37 -0.04 1.89 6.05
N LEU A 38 -0.62 0.73 5.71
CA LEU A 38 -0.12 -0.10 4.61
C LEU A 38 -0.21 0.62 3.26
N CYS A 39 -1.22 1.47 3.05
CA CYS A 39 -1.35 2.28 1.85
C CYS A 39 -0.25 3.35 1.74
N ASP A 40 0.17 3.95 2.87
CA ASP A 40 1.29 4.88 2.89
C ASP A 40 2.59 4.17 2.45
N LEU A 41 2.85 2.98 3.00
CA LEU A 41 3.99 2.15 2.61
C LEU A 41 3.95 1.83 1.10
N ALA A 42 2.79 1.45 0.58
CA ALA A 42 2.62 1.14 -0.84
C ALA A 42 2.83 2.37 -1.73
N LEU A 43 2.31 3.54 -1.34
CA LEU A 43 2.42 4.78 -2.10
C LEU A 43 3.86 5.27 -2.16
N TRP A 44 4.54 5.36 -1.01
CA TRP A 44 5.94 5.75 -0.96
C TRP A 44 6.86 4.75 -1.66
N SER A 45 6.55 3.45 -1.59
CA SER A 45 7.24 2.44 -2.39
C SER A 45 7.03 2.65 -3.89
N THR A 46 5.82 3.01 -4.32
CA THR A 46 5.49 3.28 -5.72
C THR A 46 6.24 4.49 -6.26
N ILE A 47 6.21 5.61 -5.52
CA ILE A 47 6.99 6.82 -5.83
C ILE A 47 8.47 6.47 -5.96
N THR A 48 9.02 5.78 -4.96
CA THR A 48 10.44 5.38 -4.96
C THR A 48 10.78 4.48 -6.15
N ALA A 49 9.92 3.52 -6.48
CA ALA A 49 10.09 2.62 -7.61
C ALA A 49 10.08 3.35 -8.95
N LEU A 50 9.19 4.34 -9.13
CA LEU A 50 9.10 5.17 -10.34
C LEU A 50 10.36 6.01 -10.58
N LEU A 51 10.89 6.59 -9.50
CA LEU A 51 12.05 7.49 -9.55
C LEU A 51 13.37 6.71 -9.68
N THR A 52 13.55 5.63 -8.92
CA THR A 52 14.84 4.94 -8.77
C THR A 52 14.96 3.64 -9.53
N ARG A 53 13.83 3.05 -9.95
CA ARG A 53 13.74 1.73 -10.58
C ARG A 53 14.30 0.58 -9.75
N ARG A 54 14.29 0.75 -8.43
CA ARG A 54 14.73 -0.28 -7.50
C ARG A 54 13.67 -1.37 -7.39
N GLN A 55 14.09 -2.60 -7.70
CA GLN A 55 13.25 -3.79 -7.73
C GLN A 55 12.45 -4.01 -6.44
N THR A 56 13.07 -3.87 -5.27
CA THR A 56 12.42 -4.11 -3.97
C THR A 56 11.22 -3.19 -3.74
N PHE A 57 11.34 -1.90 -4.06
CA PHE A 57 10.24 -0.95 -3.90
C PHE A 57 9.12 -1.20 -4.90
N PHE A 58 9.45 -1.63 -6.11
CA PHE A 58 8.44 -2.06 -7.07
C PHE A 58 7.69 -3.30 -6.58
N GLU A 59 8.39 -4.31 -6.07
CA GLU A 59 7.73 -5.52 -5.56
C GLU A 59 6.86 -5.22 -4.34
N LEU A 60 7.32 -4.35 -3.43
CA LEU A 60 6.51 -3.84 -2.33
C LEU A 60 5.22 -3.21 -2.86
N ALA A 61 5.35 -2.20 -3.72
CA ALA A 61 4.21 -1.52 -4.35
C ALA A 61 3.29 -2.48 -5.13
N TYR A 62 3.87 -3.45 -5.84
CA TYR A 62 3.13 -4.42 -6.65
C TYR A 62 2.27 -5.32 -5.79
N TYR A 63 2.82 -5.91 -4.73
CA TYR A 63 2.06 -6.84 -3.91
C TYR A 63 1.14 -6.12 -2.92
N THR A 64 1.65 -5.15 -2.14
CA THR A 64 0.84 -4.47 -1.13
C THR A 64 -0.12 -3.47 -1.77
N GLY A 65 0.34 -2.72 -2.78
CA GLY A 65 -0.44 -1.70 -3.45
C GLY A 65 -1.46 -2.26 -4.44
N LEU A 66 -1.08 -3.18 -5.33
CA LEU A 66 -2.07 -3.71 -6.28
C LEU A 66 -3.14 -4.55 -5.58
N ALA A 67 -2.80 -5.35 -4.56
CA ALA A 67 -3.80 -6.08 -3.79
C ALA A 67 -4.62 -5.15 -2.89
N GLY A 68 -3.96 -4.35 -2.05
CA GLY A 68 -4.62 -3.50 -1.05
C GLY A 68 -5.35 -2.31 -1.66
N SER A 69 -4.71 -1.53 -2.54
CA SER A 69 -5.32 -0.35 -3.14
C SER A 69 -6.45 -0.70 -4.11
N SER A 70 -6.39 -1.84 -4.81
CA SER A 70 -7.52 -2.26 -5.65
C SER A 70 -8.75 -2.58 -4.81
N MET A 71 -8.58 -3.27 -3.67
CA MET A 71 -9.68 -3.48 -2.73
C MET A 71 -10.21 -2.14 -2.17
N ALA A 72 -9.31 -1.23 -1.79
CA ALA A 72 -9.70 0.09 -1.29
C ALA A 72 -10.50 0.92 -2.31
N VAL A 73 -10.18 0.81 -3.61
CA VAL A 73 -10.94 1.51 -4.67
C VAL A 73 -12.27 0.82 -4.96
N LEU A 74 -12.33 -0.51 -4.92
CA LEU A 74 -13.55 -1.28 -5.19
C LEU A 74 -14.55 -1.24 -4.03
N THR A 75 -14.06 -1.23 -2.80
CA THR A 75 -14.87 -1.16 -1.57
C THR A 75 -14.34 -0.03 -0.68
N PRO A 76 -14.56 1.23 -1.07
CA PRO A 76 -13.97 2.37 -0.38
C PRO A 76 -14.66 2.61 0.97
N ASP A 77 -13.86 2.72 2.03
CA ASP A 77 -14.29 3.15 3.37
C ASP A 77 -13.99 4.65 3.53
N LEU A 78 -14.96 5.48 3.14
CA LEU A 78 -14.81 6.94 3.12
C LEU A 78 -15.53 7.55 4.31
N TRP A 79 -14.80 8.28 5.15
CA TRP A 79 -15.38 9.08 6.23
C TRP A 79 -15.90 10.44 5.75
N ALA A 80 -15.46 10.90 4.57
CA ALA A 80 -15.75 12.23 4.05
C ALA A 80 -16.78 12.19 2.89
N PRO A 81 -17.51 13.29 2.64
CA PRO A 81 -18.47 13.37 1.53
C PRO A 81 -17.84 13.10 0.15
N LEU A 82 -18.64 12.61 -0.80
CA LEU A 82 -18.13 12.17 -2.12
C LEU A 82 -17.33 13.23 -2.89
N LEU A 83 -17.80 14.48 -2.93
CA LEU A 83 -17.14 15.58 -3.64
C LEU A 83 -16.19 16.41 -2.75
N SER A 84 -15.78 15.85 -1.60
CA SER A 84 -14.82 16.51 -0.71
C SER A 84 -13.38 16.24 -1.14
N TYR A 85 -12.48 17.16 -0.77
CA TYR A 85 -11.05 17.00 -1.05
C TYR A 85 -10.45 15.69 -0.50
N PRO A 86 -10.72 15.23 0.75
CA PRO A 86 -10.23 13.94 1.24
C PRO A 86 -10.65 12.75 0.37
N THR A 87 -11.89 12.75 -0.12
CA THR A 87 -12.39 11.69 -1.00
C THR A 87 -11.72 11.73 -2.37
N ILE A 88 -11.56 12.92 -2.96
CA ILE A 88 -10.85 13.09 -4.24
C ILE A 88 -9.40 12.63 -4.10
N TYR A 89 -8.71 13.06 -3.03
CA TYR A 89 -7.36 12.63 -2.71
C TYR A 89 -7.28 11.10 -2.58
N PHE A 90 -8.22 10.48 -1.87
CA PHE A 90 -8.25 9.02 -1.69
C PHE A 90 -8.22 8.29 -3.05
N PHE A 91 -9.10 8.67 -3.98
CA PHE A 91 -9.14 8.05 -5.30
C PHE A 91 -7.92 8.39 -6.17
N LEU A 92 -7.40 9.61 -6.09
CA LEU A 92 -6.18 10.00 -6.80
C LEU A 92 -4.95 9.23 -6.30
N ALA A 93 -4.82 9.06 -4.98
CA ALA A 93 -3.71 8.33 -4.38
C ALA A 93 -3.78 6.83 -4.73
N HIS A 94 -4.92 6.18 -4.47
CA HIS A 94 -5.05 4.73 -4.69
C HIS A 94 -5.13 4.37 -6.18
N GLY A 95 -5.93 5.11 -6.96
CA GLY A 95 -6.02 4.92 -8.41
C GLY A 95 -4.71 5.26 -9.12
N GLY A 96 -4.07 6.36 -8.73
CA GLY A 96 -2.77 6.77 -9.26
C GLY A 96 -1.67 5.75 -8.94
N LEU A 97 -1.67 5.18 -7.74
CA LEU A 97 -0.79 4.07 -7.35
C LEU A 97 -1.00 2.87 -8.28
N ILE A 98 -2.24 2.41 -8.45
CA ILE A 98 -2.57 1.25 -9.30
C ILE A 98 -2.07 1.50 -10.73
N CYS A 99 -2.40 2.66 -11.32
CA CYS A 99 -1.95 3.04 -12.65
C CYS A 99 -0.42 3.08 -12.77
N ALA A 100 0.28 3.61 -11.76
CA ALA A 100 1.73 3.68 -11.74
C ALA A 100 2.40 2.30 -11.68
N VAL A 101 1.90 1.41 -10.83
CA VAL A 101 2.40 0.03 -10.72
C VAL A 101 2.16 -0.72 -12.02
N LEU A 102 0.95 -0.63 -12.60
CA LEU A 102 0.63 -1.23 -13.89
C LEU A 102 1.48 -0.67 -15.03
N PHE A 103 1.74 0.65 -15.02
CA PHE A 103 2.65 1.26 -15.97
C PHE A 103 4.06 0.67 -15.87
N LEU A 104 4.64 0.55 -14.66
CA LEU A 104 5.97 -0.04 -14.46
C LEU A 104 6.04 -1.48 -14.98
N LEU A 105 4.97 -2.25 -14.77
CA LEU A 105 4.84 -3.63 -15.21
C LEU A 105 4.71 -3.76 -16.73
N TRP A 106 3.72 -3.10 -17.33
CA TRP A 106 3.38 -3.23 -18.75
C TRP A 106 4.39 -2.55 -19.67
N SER A 107 5.06 -1.49 -19.22
CA SER A 107 6.20 -0.92 -19.94
C SER A 107 7.43 -1.83 -19.95
N GLY A 108 7.41 -2.94 -19.19
CA GLY A 108 8.54 -3.87 -19.08
C GLY A 108 9.71 -3.32 -18.28
N LEU A 109 9.55 -2.19 -17.60
CA LEU A 109 10.63 -1.54 -16.86
C LEU A 109 11.00 -2.33 -15.60
N LEU A 110 10.02 -2.92 -14.93
CA LEU A 110 10.21 -3.79 -13.76
C LEU A 110 9.20 -4.93 -13.82
N ARG A 111 9.58 -6.10 -13.29
CA ARG A 111 8.73 -7.30 -13.24
C ARG A 111 8.95 -8.04 -11.92
N PRO A 112 7.94 -8.68 -11.33
CA PRO A 112 8.11 -9.40 -10.07
C PRO A 112 9.21 -10.47 -10.18
N GLY A 113 10.15 -10.46 -9.25
CA GLY A 113 11.25 -11.43 -9.22
C GLY A 113 10.80 -12.81 -8.74
N GLN A 114 11.65 -13.81 -8.92
CA GLN A 114 11.39 -15.17 -8.43
C GLN A 114 11.33 -15.20 -6.89
N GLY A 115 10.31 -15.87 -6.35
CA GLY A 115 10.07 -15.93 -4.90
C GLY A 115 9.73 -14.57 -4.25
N SER A 116 9.49 -13.52 -5.02
CA SER A 116 9.27 -12.17 -4.48
C SER A 116 8.02 -12.07 -3.60
N HIS A 117 6.92 -12.75 -3.95
CA HIS A 117 5.71 -12.81 -3.12
C HIS A 117 5.98 -13.19 -1.66
N LEU A 118 6.74 -14.26 -1.39
CA LEU A 118 7.06 -14.67 -0.02
C LEU A 118 8.00 -13.68 0.67
N ARG A 119 9.01 -13.16 -0.05
CA ARG A 119 9.93 -12.15 0.50
C ARG A 119 9.18 -10.89 0.92
N ILE A 120 8.27 -10.40 0.08
CA ILE A 120 7.48 -9.20 0.37
C ILE A 120 6.41 -9.49 1.42
N PHE A 121 5.82 -10.68 1.44
CA PHE A 121 4.91 -11.11 2.51
C PHE A 121 5.59 -11.10 3.88
N LEU A 122 6.81 -11.65 3.98
CA LEU A 122 7.62 -11.61 5.20
C LEU A 122 8.00 -10.19 5.59
N PHE A 123 8.39 -9.35 4.64
CA PHE A 123 8.67 -7.93 4.91
C PHE A 123 7.41 -7.21 5.43
N GLY A 124 6.25 -7.45 4.82
CA GLY A 124 4.97 -6.89 5.26
C GLY A 124 4.63 -7.29 6.69
N ASN A 125 4.87 -8.55 7.06
CA ASN A 125 4.71 -9.04 8.43
C ASN A 125 5.67 -8.38 9.42
N LEU A 126 6.94 -8.18 9.04
CA LEU A 126 7.91 -7.45 9.87
C LEU A 126 7.50 -5.98 10.07
N PHE A 127 7.00 -5.33 9.01
CA PHE A 127 6.45 -3.98 9.09
C PHE A 127 5.22 -3.94 9.99
N ALA A 128 4.26 -4.86 9.82
CA ALA A 128 3.08 -4.97 10.66
C ALA A 128 3.44 -5.23 12.13
N LEU A 129 4.46 -6.04 12.41
CA LEU A 129 4.96 -6.26 13.76
C LEU A 129 5.52 -4.96 14.37
N ALA A 130 6.35 -4.23 13.62
CA ALA A 130 6.90 -2.96 14.08
C ALA A 130 5.79 -1.91 14.35
N VAL A 131 4.80 -1.83 13.47
CA VAL A 131 3.63 -0.97 13.65
C VAL A 131 2.75 -1.45 14.80
N GLY A 132 2.62 -2.75 15.00
CA GLY A 132 1.89 -3.33 16.14
C GLY A 132 2.54 -3.00 17.49
N ILE A 133 3.88 -3.02 17.56
CA ILE A 133 4.64 -2.55 18.72
C ILE A 133 4.40 -1.05 18.93
N PHE A 134 4.45 -0.25 17.86
CA PHE A 134 4.14 1.19 17.94
C PHE A 134 2.73 1.43 18.49
N ASN A 135 1.73 0.70 17.97
CA ASN A 135 0.35 0.77 18.44
C ASN A 135 0.24 0.44 19.94
N ALA A 136 0.95 -0.59 20.41
CA ALA A 136 0.94 -0.99 21.81
C ALA A 136 1.59 0.07 22.72
N VAL A 137 2.68 0.69 22.28
CA VAL A 137 3.40 1.74 23.04
C VAL A 137 2.59 3.03 23.12
N PHE A 138 1.94 3.43 22.02
CA PHE A 138 1.30 4.74 21.89
C PHE A 138 -0.23 4.71 21.99
N GLY A 139 -0.83 3.53 22.18
CA GLY A 139 -2.29 3.37 22.25
C GLY A 139 -3.02 3.58 20.90
N THR A 140 -2.29 3.63 19.79
CA THR A 140 -2.84 3.84 18.44
C THR A 140 -3.39 2.54 17.85
N ASN A 141 -3.87 2.60 16.59
CA ASN A 141 -4.43 1.43 15.91
C ASN A 141 -4.23 1.50 14.40
N TYR A 142 -2.99 1.73 13.97
CA TYR A 142 -2.62 1.63 12.57
C TYR A 142 -2.91 0.24 12.02
N MET A 143 -3.37 0.18 10.76
CA MET A 143 -3.72 -1.04 10.04
C MET A 143 -4.75 -1.94 10.75
N TYR A 144 -5.46 -1.40 11.75
CA TYR A 144 -6.40 -2.15 12.59
C TYR A 144 -5.78 -3.38 13.28
N LEU A 145 -4.50 -3.30 13.67
CA LEU A 145 -3.77 -4.42 14.27
C LEU A 145 -4.19 -4.74 15.72
N CYS A 146 -4.70 -3.75 16.45
CA CYS A 146 -5.07 -3.92 17.86
C CYS A 146 -6.58 -4.11 18.06
N ARG A 147 -7.39 -3.47 17.20
CA ARG A 147 -8.85 -3.57 17.23
C ARG A 147 -9.45 -3.29 15.86
N LYS A 148 -10.66 -3.81 15.63
CA LYS A 148 -11.46 -3.52 14.43
C LYS A 148 -11.85 -2.03 14.38
N PRO A 149 -12.14 -1.48 13.19
CA PRO A 149 -12.79 -0.17 13.09
C PRO A 149 -14.12 -0.15 13.85
N ALA A 150 -14.54 1.04 14.30
CA ALA A 150 -15.85 1.21 14.93
C ALA A 150 -17.00 1.22 13.90
N SER A 151 -16.69 1.53 12.64
CA SER A 151 -17.61 1.40 11.52
C SER A 151 -17.75 -0.07 11.11
N ALA A 152 -18.92 -0.41 10.54
CA ALA A 152 -19.16 -1.74 9.99
C ALA A 152 -18.10 -2.09 8.93
N SER A 153 -17.50 -3.27 9.06
CA SER A 153 -16.38 -3.69 8.22
C SER A 153 -16.48 -5.18 7.89
N LEU A 154 -15.84 -5.59 6.79
CA LEU A 154 -15.63 -7.01 6.49
C LEU A 154 -14.91 -7.73 7.63
N LEU A 155 -14.08 -7.00 8.40
CA LEU A 155 -13.41 -7.54 9.57
C LEU A 155 -14.38 -8.08 10.63
N ASP A 156 -15.63 -7.59 10.69
CA ASP A 156 -16.63 -8.03 11.66
C ASP A 156 -16.99 -9.51 11.49
N TYR A 157 -16.92 -10.01 10.26
CA TYR A 157 -17.23 -11.40 9.92
C TYR A 157 -16.05 -12.37 10.10
N LEU A 158 -14.85 -11.87 10.41
CA LEU A 158 -13.62 -12.66 10.47
C LEU A 158 -13.24 -13.12 11.90
N GLY A 159 -14.17 -13.06 12.84
CA GLY A 159 -13.96 -13.47 14.24
C GLY A 159 -13.28 -12.42 15.12
N PRO A 160 -13.09 -12.68 16.43
CA PRO A 160 -12.49 -11.72 17.35
C PRO A 160 -10.98 -11.58 17.14
N TRP A 161 -10.37 -10.58 17.78
CA TRP A 161 -8.90 -10.48 17.83
C TRP A 161 -8.32 -11.73 18.53
N PRO A 162 -7.24 -12.37 18.02
CA PRO A 162 -6.45 -12.04 16.82
C PRO A 162 -6.86 -12.81 15.54
N TRP A 163 -7.98 -13.54 15.53
CA TRP A 163 -8.37 -14.40 14.42
C TRP A 163 -8.61 -13.66 13.09
N TYR A 164 -9.16 -12.44 13.15
CA TYR A 164 -9.34 -11.65 11.93
C TYR A 164 -8.00 -11.22 11.30
N LEU A 165 -6.93 -11.09 12.10
CA LEU A 165 -5.59 -10.81 11.58
C LEU A 165 -5.06 -12.02 10.82
N LEU A 166 -5.23 -13.23 11.39
CA LEU A 166 -4.85 -14.47 10.71
C LEU A 166 -5.63 -14.67 9.41
N ALA A 167 -6.93 -14.37 9.40
CA ALA A 167 -7.74 -14.39 8.17
C ALA A 167 -7.21 -13.38 7.13
N GLY A 168 -6.84 -12.17 7.58
CA GLY A 168 -6.21 -11.15 6.74
C GLY A 168 -4.87 -11.60 6.15
N GLU A 169 -4.00 -12.23 6.95
CA GLU A 169 -2.72 -12.78 6.50
C GLU A 169 -2.88 -13.89 5.46
N LEU A 170 -3.84 -14.81 5.67
CA LEU A 170 -4.16 -15.85 4.69
C LEU A 170 -4.66 -15.26 3.37
N LEU A 171 -5.54 -14.25 3.44
CA LEU A 171 -6.02 -13.54 2.25
C LEU A 171 -4.87 -12.81 1.54
N ALA A 172 -4.01 -12.11 2.29
CA ALA A 172 -2.85 -11.43 1.73
C ALA A 172 -1.89 -12.42 1.03
N LEU A 173 -1.59 -13.55 1.66
CA LEU A 173 -0.76 -14.60 1.09
C LEU A 173 -1.38 -15.19 -0.19
N ALA A 174 -2.70 -15.43 -0.19
CA ALA A 174 -3.43 -15.92 -1.36
C ALA A 174 -3.36 -14.92 -2.52
N LEU A 175 -3.62 -13.63 -2.26
CA LEU A 175 -3.54 -12.56 -3.27
C LEU A 175 -2.11 -12.38 -3.79
N PHE A 176 -1.10 -12.40 -2.91
CA PHE A 176 0.30 -12.27 -3.32
C PHE A 176 0.73 -13.46 -4.19
N THR A 177 0.28 -14.66 -3.82
CA THR A 177 0.54 -15.87 -4.62
C THR A 177 -0.13 -15.77 -5.98
N LEU A 178 -1.40 -15.32 -6.04
CA LEU A 178 -2.14 -15.13 -7.28
C LEU A 178 -1.44 -14.11 -8.21
N LEU A 179 -1.02 -12.97 -7.67
CA LEU A 179 -0.26 -11.95 -8.40
C LEU A 179 1.10 -12.47 -8.87
N TYR A 180 1.70 -13.43 -8.16
CA TYR A 180 2.97 -14.04 -8.55
C TYR A 180 2.84 -15.13 -9.62
N LEU A 181 1.70 -15.83 -9.72
CA LEU A 181 1.52 -16.97 -10.64
C LEU A 181 2.00 -16.70 -12.08
N PRO A 182 1.68 -15.55 -12.72
CA PRO A 182 2.10 -15.28 -14.10
C PRO A 182 3.62 -15.16 -14.27
N TRP A 183 4.37 -14.97 -13.19
CA TRP A 183 5.81 -14.73 -13.19
C TRP A 183 6.62 -15.96 -12.75
N ARG A 184 5.94 -17.06 -12.38
CA ARG A 184 6.59 -18.33 -12.04
C ARG A 184 7.43 -18.82 -13.22
N GLY A 185 8.72 -18.98 -12.98
CA GLY A 185 9.64 -19.49 -14.01
C GLY A 185 10.20 -18.44 -14.96
N SER A 186 9.89 -17.15 -14.74
CA SER A 186 10.60 -16.04 -15.38
C SER A 186 12.02 -15.97 -14.80
N ALA A 187 12.92 -16.82 -15.29
CA ALA A 187 14.34 -16.69 -15.05
C ALA A 187 14.73 -15.26 -15.44
N THR A 188 15.35 -14.57 -14.49
CA THR A 188 15.78 -13.18 -14.59
C THR A 188 16.55 -12.97 -15.89
N ARG A 189 15.89 -12.52 -16.96
CA ARG A 189 16.58 -11.75 -17.99
C ARG A 189 16.97 -10.46 -17.30
N ARG A 190 18.12 -10.45 -16.63
CA ARG A 190 18.83 -9.22 -16.31
C ARG A 190 18.90 -8.48 -17.62
N ALA A 191 18.15 -7.38 -17.73
CA ALA A 191 18.32 -6.43 -18.80
C ALA A 191 19.73 -5.88 -18.66
N VAL A 192 20.68 -6.55 -19.31
CA VAL A 192 21.93 -5.94 -19.77
C VAL A 192 21.58 -5.37 -21.12
N GLN A 193 21.07 -4.13 -21.14
CA GLN A 193 21.20 -3.14 -22.20
C GLN A 193 21.06 -1.75 -21.58
#